data_AF-A0A241ZG46-F1
#
_entry.id   AF-A0A241ZG46-F1
#
_cell.length_a   1.000
_cell.length_b   1.000
_cell.length_c   1.000
_cell.angle_alpha   90.00
_cell.angle_beta   90.00
_cell.angle_gamma   90.00
#
_symmetry.space_group_name_H-M   'P 1'
#
loop_
_entity.id
_entity.type
_entity.pdbx_description
1 polymer ?
#
loop_
_entity_poly.entity_id
_entity_poly.type
_entity_poly.pdbx_seq_one_letter_code
_entity_poly.pdbx_strand_id
1 'polypeptide(L)'
;MSEFKNMKIAITEDQPLKLVCDLLIEIGYSPINKYSIENYHKFVTTNIKGHITGWNLNLLSDTDFKPTSLSDLIKLRNKVKAESKEG
;
A
#
# COMPACT_ATOMS: atom_id res chain seq x y z
N MET A 1 -16.31 -6.15 2.99
CA MET A 1 -15.61 -5.10 3.79
C MET A 1 -14.14 -5.21 3.48
N SER A 2 -13.52 -4.15 2.96
CA SER A 2 -12.09 -4.16 2.65
C SER A 2 -11.30 -4.11 3.96
N GLU A 3 -10.81 -5.26 4.44
CA GLU A 3 -9.90 -5.28 5.59
C GLU A 3 -8.55 -4.70 5.19
N PHE A 4 -8.30 -3.45 5.56
CA PHE A 4 -7.00 -2.82 5.38
C PHE A 4 -5.95 -3.52 6.24
N LYS A 5 -4.75 -3.68 5.68
CA LYS A 5 -3.63 -4.39 6.29
C LYS A 5 -2.39 -3.51 6.41
N ASN A 6 -1.53 -3.88 7.36
CA ASN A 6 -0.17 -3.38 7.45
C ASN A 6 0.69 -4.07 6.40
N MET A 7 1.04 -3.36 5.33
CA MET A 7 1.90 -3.88 4.25
C MET A 7 3.14 -3.04 4.10
N LYS A 8 4.24 -3.66 3.69
CA LYS A 8 5.49 -2.99 3.30
C LYS A 8 5.82 -3.39 1.87
N ILE A 9 5.91 -2.40 1.00
CA ILE A 9 6.14 -2.56 -0.44
C ILE A 9 7.47 -1.89 -0.77
N ALA A 10 8.46 -2.66 -1.19
CA ALA A 10 9.72 -2.11 -1.67
C ALA A 10 9.50 -1.35 -2.99
N ILE A 11 10.13 -0.18 -3.13
CA ILE A 11 10.10 0.56 -4.38
C ILE A 11 11.39 0.26 -5.14
N THR A 12 11.22 -0.29 -6.34
CA THR A 12 12.30 -0.73 -7.23
C THR A 12 11.98 -0.29 -8.65
N GLU A 13 12.89 -0.51 -9.60
CA GLU A 13 12.65 -0.19 -11.02
C GLU A 13 11.41 -0.91 -11.57
N ASP A 14 11.22 -2.19 -11.21
CA ASP A 14 10.05 -2.99 -11.60
C ASP A 14 8.76 -2.64 -10.84
N GLN A 15 8.86 -1.88 -9.75
CA GLN A 15 7.75 -1.51 -8.87
C GLN A 15 7.82 -0.02 -8.54
N PRO A 16 7.67 0.85 -9.57
CA PRO A 16 7.87 2.28 -9.39
C PRO A 16 6.81 2.84 -8.44
N LEU A 17 7.22 3.84 -7.64
CA LEU A 17 6.39 4.46 -6.60
C LEU A 17 4.99 4.81 -7.10
N LYS A 18 4.91 5.46 -8.27
CA LYS A 18 3.65 5.90 -8.86
C LYS A 18 2.70 4.71 -9.06
N LEU A 19 3.19 3.60 -9.61
CA LEU A 19 2.38 2.42 -9.88
C LEU A 19 1.89 1.77 -8.58
N VAL A 20 2.76 1.67 -7.57
CA VAL A 20 2.41 1.14 -6.25
C VAL A 20 1.32 2.00 -5.60
N CYS A 21 1.48 3.32 -5.58
CA CYS A 21 0.51 4.25 -5.02
C CYS A 21 -0.83 4.22 -5.76
N ASP A 22 -0.84 4.21 -7.09
CA ASP A 22 -2.06 4.15 -7.89
C ASP A 22 -2.85 2.87 -7.59
N LEU A 23 -2.19 1.72 -7.49
CA LEU A 23 -2.84 0.46 -7.11
C LEU A 23 -3.42 0.49 -5.69
N LEU A 24 -2.67 1.04 -4.74
CA LEU A 24 -3.15 1.18 -3.37
C LEU A 24 -4.39 2.09 -3.29
N ILE A 25 -4.43 3.17 -4.07
CA ILE A 25 -5.59 4.06 -4.18
C ILE A 25 -6.78 3.33 -4.79
N GLU A 26 -6.56 2.53 -5.85
CA GLU A 26 -7.62 1.69 -6.44
C GLU A 26 -8.17 0.63 -5.47
N ILE A 27 -7.37 0.17 -4.51
CA ILE A 27 -7.78 -0.75 -3.43
C ILE A 27 -8.58 -0.02 -2.34
N GLY A 28 -8.49 1.31 -2.28
CA GLY A 28 -9.19 2.17 -1.32
C GLY A 28 -8.29 2.79 -0.25
N TYR A 29 -6.97 2.65 -0.35
CA TYR A 29 -6.04 3.33 0.55
C TYR A 29 -5.88 4.81 0.17
N SER A 30 -5.58 5.66 1.14
CA SER A 30 -5.41 7.10 0.96
C SER A 30 -4.05 7.59 1.44
N PRO A 31 -3.31 8.38 0.65
CA PRO A 31 -2.03 8.93 1.07
C PRO A 31 -2.23 10.06 2.10
N ILE A 32 -1.58 9.96 3.26
CA ILE A 32 -1.67 10.99 4.31
C ILE A 32 -0.58 12.05 4.20
N ASN A 33 0.54 11.74 3.55
CA ASN A 33 1.66 12.66 3.36
C ASN A 33 2.40 12.35 2.05
N LYS A 34 1.95 13.00 0.97
CA LYS A 34 2.55 12.84 -0.37
C LYS A 34 4.03 13.23 -0.37
N TYR A 35 4.40 14.32 0.29
CA TYR A 35 5.79 14.79 0.34
C TYR A 35 6.74 13.73 0.92
N SER A 36 6.36 13.05 2.02
CA SER A 36 7.20 11.99 2.59
C SER A 36 7.27 10.75 1.70
N ILE A 37 6.15 10.37 1.07
CA ILE A 37 6.09 9.27 0.10
C ILE A 37 6.99 9.56 -1.11
N GLU A 38 7.00 10.81 -1.55
CA GLU A 38 7.74 11.31 -2.71
C GLU A 38 9.19 11.74 -2.39
N ASN A 39 9.69 11.57 -1.18
CA ASN A 39 11.10 11.87 -0.86
C ASN A 39 11.82 10.74 -0.11
N TYR A 40 11.11 9.76 0.44
CA TYR A 40 11.68 8.63 1.19
C TYR A 40 11.29 7.29 0.54
N HIS A 41 11.88 6.99 -0.63
CA HIS A 41 11.34 5.95 -1.52
C HIS A 41 12.00 4.58 -1.42
N LYS A 42 12.60 4.16 -0.31
CA LYS A 42 13.08 2.76 -0.26
C LYS A 42 11.90 1.78 -0.20
N PHE A 43 10.78 2.21 0.39
CA PHE A 43 9.56 1.44 0.50
C PHE A 43 8.37 2.37 0.78
N VAL A 44 7.18 1.86 0.52
CA VAL A 44 5.91 2.42 0.97
C VAL A 44 5.30 1.47 1.99
N THR A 45 4.65 2.02 3.02
CA THR A 45 3.87 1.22 3.95
C THR A 45 2.40 1.61 3.95
N THR A 46 1.55 0.65 4.31
CA THR A 46 0.13 0.88 4.55
C THR A 46 -0.25 0.49 5.96
N ASN A 47 -1.42 0.92 6.45
CA ASN A 47 -1.90 0.49 7.77
C ASN A 47 -3.38 0.06 7.77
N ILE A 48 -3.83 -0.52 8.89
CA ILE A 48 -5.21 -0.94 9.12
C ILE A 48 -6.26 0.19 9.07
N LYS A 49 -5.83 1.46 9.06
CA LYS A 49 -6.73 2.62 8.89
C LYS A 49 -6.93 3.00 7.43
N GLY A 50 -6.33 2.28 6.49
CA GLY A 50 -6.43 2.59 5.07
C GLY A 50 -5.51 3.72 4.61
N HIS A 51 -4.41 3.98 5.33
CA HIS A 51 -3.46 5.04 4.97
C HIS A 51 -2.21 4.51 4.26
N ILE A 52 -1.67 5.30 3.33
CA ILE A 52 -0.36 5.11 2.68
C ILE A 52 0.64 6.09 3.30
N THR A 53 1.84 5.61 3.64
CA THR A 53 2.94 6.45 4.18
C THR A 53 4.29 6.08 3.56
N GLY A 54 5.24 7.03 3.56
CA GLY A 54 6.61 6.86 3.03
C GLY A 54 7.70 6.75 4.11
N TRP A 55 7.30 6.70 5.38
CA TRP A 55 8.22 6.64 6.51
C TRP A 55 7.75 5.49 7.43
N ASN A 56 8.71 4.70 7.92
CA ASN A 56 8.49 3.70 8.97
C ASN A 56 8.11 4.42 10.26
N LEU A 57 6.81 4.67 10.48
CA LEU A 57 6.35 5.28 11.73
C LEU A 57 7.08 4.52 12.84
N ASN A 58 7.83 5.20 13.70
CA ASN A 58 8.47 4.64 14.90
C ASN A 58 7.42 4.11 15.91
N LEU A 59 6.23 3.73 15.43
CA LEU A 59 5.05 3.27 16.12
C LEU A 59 4.81 1.76 15.93
N LEU A 60 5.51 1.11 14.99
CA LEU A 60 5.37 -0.32 14.73
C LEU A 60 6.75 -0.92 14.41
N SER A 61 7.00 -2.14 14.91
CA SER A 61 8.19 -2.90 14.55
C SER A 61 8.15 -3.21 13.05
N ASP A 62 9.32 -3.28 12.41
CA ASP A 62 9.41 -3.69 11.00
C ASP A 62 8.80 -5.10 10.75
N THR A 63 8.64 -5.91 11.80
CA THR A 63 7.95 -7.21 11.81
C THR A 63 6.43 -7.12 11.72
N ASP A 64 5.83 -5.96 12.01
CA ASP A 64 4.38 -5.77 12.01
C ASP A 64 3.81 -5.53 10.60
N PHE A 65 4.68 -5.38 9.61
CA PHE A 65 4.30 -5.20 8.21
C PHE A 65 4.55 -6.47 7.41
N LYS A 66 3.52 -6.91 6.69
CA LYS A 66 3.67 -8.00 5.72
C LYS A 66 4.39 -7.47 4.47
N PRO A 67 5.53 -8.07 4.05
CA PRO A 67 6.12 -7.78 2.75
C PRO A 67 5.13 -8.11 1.64
N THR A 68 4.91 -7.16 0.73
CA THR A 68 3.92 -7.30 -0.35
C THR A 68 4.53 -6.87 -1.66
N SER A 69 4.37 -7.72 -2.69
CA SER A 69 4.80 -7.42 -4.06
C SER A 69 3.71 -6.71 -4.86
N LEU A 70 4.09 -6.11 -5.97
CA LEU A 70 3.18 -5.53 -6.95
C LEU A 70 2.16 -6.56 -7.48
N SER A 71 2.58 -7.81 -7.70
CA SER A 71 1.67 -8.88 -8.13
C SER A 71 0.59 -9.16 -7.08
N ASP A 72 0.96 -9.14 -5.80
CA ASP A 72 0.02 -9.32 -4.71
C ASP A 72 -0.94 -8.13 -4.58
N LEU A 73 -0.47 -6.90 -4.80
CA LEU A 73 -1.34 -5.72 -4.88
C LEU A 73 -2.35 -5.83 -6.03
N ILE A 74 -1.92 -6.31 -7.21
CA ILE A 74 -2.82 -6.51 -8.35
C ILE A 74 -3.89 -7.56 -8.03
N LYS A 75 -3.52 -8.68 -7.39
CA LYS A 75 -4.48 -9.70 -6.94
C LYS A 75 -5.48 -9.12 -5.94
N LEU A 76 -5.00 -8.33 -4.98
CA LEU A 76 -5.84 -7.68 -3.98
C LEU A 76 -6.83 -6.69 -4.65
N ARG A 77 -6.35 -5.84 -5.57
CA ARG A 77 -7.19 -4.95 -6.36
C ARG A 77 -8.28 -5.71 -7.11
N ASN A 78 -7.92 -6.80 -7.79
CA ASN A 78 -8.89 -7.61 -8.54
C ASN A 78 -9.96 -8.20 -7.62
N LYS A 79 -9.58 -8.68 -6.44
CA LYS A 79 -10.51 -9.17 -5.43
C LYS A 79 -11.49 -8.08 -4.96
N VAL A 80 -10.98 -6.89 -4.60
CA VAL A 80 -11.82 -5.75 -4.18
C VAL A 80 -12.79 -5.33 -5.28
N LYS A 81 -12.33 -5.29 -6.55
CA LYS A 81 -13.18 -4.95 -7.70
C LYS A 81 -14.24 -6.03 -7.98
N ALA A 82 -13.97 -7.30 -7.71
CA ALA A 82 -14.95 -8.38 -7.85
C ALA A 82 -16.04 -8.28 -6.78
N GLU A 83 -15.65 -8.11 -5.52
CA GLU A 83 -16.59 -7.95 -4.39
C GLU A 83 -17.49 -6.71 -4.53
N SER A 84 -17.00 -5.66 -5.20
CA SER A 84 -17.77 -4.44 -5.44
C SER A 84 -18.81 -4.56 -6.57
N LYS A 85 -18.78 -5.62 -7.37
CA LYS A 85 -19.74 -5.87 -8.47
C LYS A 85 -20.91 -6.78 -8.05
N GLU A 86 -20.77 -7.48 -6.93
CA GLU A 86 -21.80 -8.39 -6.39
C GLU A 86 -22.71 -7.70 -5.35
N GLY A 87 -22.53 -6.40 -5.10
CA GLY A 87 -23.29 -5.60 -4.15
C GLY A 87 -24.26 -4.61 -4.79
#